data_AF-A0A955QLF1-F1
#
_entry.id   AF-A0A955QLF1-F1
#
_cell.length_a   1.000
_cell.length_b   1.000
_cell.length_c   1.000
_cell.angle_alpha   90.00
_cell.angle_beta   90.00
_cell.angle_gamma   90.00
#
_symmetry.space_group_name_H-M   'P 1'
#
loop_
_entity.id
_entity.type
_entity.pdbx_description
1 polymer ?
#
loop_
_entity_poly.entity_id
_entity_poly.type
_entity_poly.pdbx_seq_one_letter_code
_entity_poly.pdbx_strand_id
1 'polypeptide(L)'
;MKDVFISYASEDRQVAQTLAAGLDQAGVTVWWDRQIQVGSEWDKTIEDALAAARCVIVLWTDHAKHSRWVRAEAREALAQEKIVPVMMAAHAIPLAFTGIQSLKFLEWDGSAGTPEFAILLDVIRAKLSGQAIQLPETSSTKPSLFGKLISLLGLKVILGGGAALLLIASSLIRIDPVMSVHVQTARMEFRVIPETGNIRLMDHQSFDALTFQHVGKLSVNPDRLLVADPAEYDMDSDSYPPKAWQDVEVDGKTVTFVADRPSISPDITLEMTEHKEAVVGQLDSIVLTDEAVVSMEVSPDNAVTWSIRTTQGRQRVVMSRIHAVQLIQSGLKATPGLSIPFPQDQELTYQVIFEHKPGTIELFGQDEALVMVLQEKSDNTNDSGDPQQKAVTKKLIAHSVLPIQDVDFSWQDPGTGERRIPEGFRGTVDYVSPQGIPGVMIGENEFLTVEDLAHFEITSMSVDPNSHQLVVDLKGEAGYVKAGTAGNPQDLRPTVFDAIRYSPLFEPVRTLIGLS
;
A
#
# COMPACT_ATOMS: atom_id res chain seq x y z
N MET A 1 17.63 33.05 18.61
CA MET A 1 16.72 32.11 17.92
C MET A 1 17.54 31.38 16.88
N LYS A 2 17.29 30.09 16.64
CA LYS A 2 18.09 29.27 15.71
C LYS A 2 17.19 28.92 14.52
N ASP A 3 17.64 29.20 13.30
CA ASP A 3 16.81 29.04 12.10
C ASP A 3 16.74 27.58 11.60
N VAL A 4 17.68 26.75 12.02
CA VAL A 4 17.79 25.33 11.63
C VAL A 4 17.68 24.44 12.87
N PHE A 5 16.88 23.38 12.78
CA PHE A 5 16.72 22.35 13.81
C PHE A 5 17.27 21.01 13.28
N ILE A 6 17.99 20.25 14.10
CA ILE A 6 18.39 18.87 13.76
C ILE A 6 17.60 17.88 14.61
N SER A 7 16.76 17.07 13.96
CA SER A 7 16.07 15.91 14.56
C SER A 7 16.92 14.65 14.38
N TYR A 8 17.17 13.94 15.48
CA TYR A 8 18.02 12.74 15.52
C TYR A 8 17.67 11.85 16.72
N ALA A 9 17.88 10.53 16.60
CA ALA A 9 17.67 9.60 17.71
C ALA A 9 18.76 9.73 18.78
N SER A 10 18.52 9.17 19.97
CA SER A 10 19.40 9.42 21.11
C SER A 10 20.80 8.89 20.96
N GLU A 11 20.85 7.76 20.28
CA GLU A 11 21.97 6.95 19.92
C GLU A 11 22.88 7.65 18.89
N ASP A 12 22.33 8.54 18.05
CA ASP A 12 23.05 9.19 16.95
C ASP A 12 23.61 10.58 17.30
N ARG A 13 23.74 10.88 18.59
CA ARG A 13 24.17 12.20 19.08
C ARG A 13 25.51 12.65 18.50
N GLN A 14 26.45 11.73 18.32
CA GLN A 14 27.76 12.04 17.78
C GLN A 14 27.70 12.48 16.31
N VAL A 15 26.77 11.93 15.53
CA VAL A 15 26.54 12.30 14.13
C VAL A 15 25.92 13.70 14.06
N ALA A 16 24.87 13.96 14.85
CA ALA A 16 24.25 15.27 14.94
C ALA A 16 25.24 16.36 15.38
N GLN A 17 26.13 16.04 16.33
CA GLN A 17 27.20 16.92 16.77
C GLN A 17 28.16 17.30 15.67
N THR A 18 28.61 16.30 14.91
CA THR A 18 29.56 16.51 13.81
C THR A 18 28.94 17.39 12.73
N LEU A 19 27.69 17.11 12.36
CA LEU A 19 26.96 17.90 11.37
C LEU A 19 26.76 19.34 11.85
N ALA A 20 26.34 19.53 13.09
CA ALA A 20 26.10 20.85 13.62
C ALA A 20 27.38 21.68 13.73
N ALA A 21 28.52 21.08 14.10
CA ALA A 21 29.81 21.75 14.09
C ALA A 21 30.21 22.20 12.68
N GLY A 22 29.99 21.35 11.66
CA GLY A 22 30.21 21.71 10.26
C GLY A 22 29.32 22.86 9.80
N LEU A 23 28.04 22.83 10.16
CA LEU A 23 27.08 23.90 9.82
C LEU A 23 27.41 25.23 10.50
N ASP A 24 27.85 25.20 11.76
CA ASP A 24 28.26 26.41 12.50
C ASP A 24 29.50 27.06 11.88
N GLN A 25 30.49 26.27 11.47
CA GLN A 25 31.66 26.76 10.72
C GLN A 25 31.29 27.37 9.36
N ALA A 26 30.21 26.89 8.73
CA ALA A 26 29.66 27.43 7.48
C ALA A 26 28.74 28.65 7.69
N GLY A 27 28.60 29.14 8.93
CA GLY A 27 27.81 30.32 9.29
C GLY A 27 26.31 30.04 9.50
N VAL A 28 25.89 28.78 9.62
CA VAL A 28 24.50 28.38 9.85
C VAL A 28 24.31 28.08 11.34
N THR A 29 23.45 28.86 12.01
CA THR A 29 23.16 28.60 13.43
C THR A 29 22.12 27.50 13.59
N VAL A 30 22.48 26.43 14.30
CA VAL A 30 21.63 25.25 14.47
C VAL A 30 21.18 25.08 15.92
N TRP A 31 19.96 24.59 16.10
CA TRP A 31 19.45 24.03 17.35
C TRP A 31 19.63 22.52 17.32
N TRP A 32 20.46 22.02 18.22
CA TRP A 32 20.73 20.62 18.44
C TRP A 32 21.28 20.47 19.88
N ASP A 33 21.27 19.25 20.41
CA ASP A 33 21.79 18.85 21.71
C ASP A 33 20.86 18.92 22.94
N ARG A 34 20.79 17.77 23.63
CA ARG A 34 19.91 17.42 24.76
C ARG A 34 20.58 17.65 26.10
N GLN A 35 20.84 18.90 26.46
CA GLN A 35 21.23 19.24 27.84
C GLN A 35 20.27 20.27 28.42
N ILE A 36 19.16 19.79 28.99
CA ILE A 36 18.28 20.58 29.84
C ILE A 36 18.01 19.77 31.12
N GLN A 37 18.10 20.44 32.27
CA GLN A 37 18.02 19.86 33.62
C GLN A 37 16.73 19.08 33.84
N VAL A 38 16.87 17.91 34.48
CA VAL A 38 15.78 17.06 34.96
C VAL A 38 14.79 17.89 35.80
N GLY A 39 13.54 18.04 35.33
CA GLY A 39 12.45 18.62 36.13
C GLY A 39 11.58 19.73 35.52
N SER A 40 11.67 20.08 34.24
CA SER A 40 10.79 21.05 33.57
C SER A 40 10.06 20.49 32.35
N GLU A 41 8.94 21.11 31.96
CA GLU A 41 8.04 20.78 30.83
C GLU A 41 8.82 20.44 29.54
N TRP A 42 9.09 19.14 29.36
CA TRP A 42 10.00 18.55 28.37
C TRP A 42 9.54 18.81 26.92
N ASP A 43 8.23 18.62 26.68
CA ASP A 43 7.69 18.59 25.32
C ASP A 43 7.58 19.99 24.72
N LYS A 44 7.21 20.98 25.54
CA LYS A 44 6.92 22.33 25.08
C LYS A 44 8.13 23.08 24.52
N THR A 45 9.32 22.91 25.12
CA THR A 45 10.53 23.61 24.64
C THR A 45 11.01 23.06 23.28
N ILE A 46 10.84 21.74 23.07
CA ILE A 46 11.19 21.08 21.81
C ILE A 46 10.18 21.46 20.74
N GLU A 47 8.89 21.43 21.07
CA GLU A 47 7.80 21.89 20.20
C GLU A 47 7.99 23.36 19.79
N ASP A 48 8.31 24.25 20.74
CA ASP A 48 8.56 25.67 20.46
C ASP A 48 9.78 25.86 19.54
N ALA A 49 10.86 25.08 19.74
CA ALA A 49 12.05 25.13 18.90
C ALA A 49 11.78 24.59 17.48
N LEU A 50 11.02 23.49 17.36
CA LEU A 50 10.61 22.90 16.08
C LEU A 50 9.63 23.83 15.33
N ALA A 51 8.72 24.47 16.05
CA ALA A 51 7.78 25.44 15.50
C ALA A 51 8.52 26.69 14.97
N ALA A 52 9.47 27.21 15.74
CA ALA A 52 10.26 28.39 15.36
C ALA A 52 11.28 28.13 14.25
N ALA A 53 11.72 26.88 14.06
CA ALA A 53 12.68 26.52 13.01
C ALA A 53 12.08 26.71 11.61
N ARG A 54 12.90 27.27 10.71
CA ARG A 54 12.56 27.48 9.30
C ARG A 54 13.04 26.33 8.40
N CYS A 55 13.99 25.55 8.90
CA CYS A 55 14.52 24.36 8.25
C CYS A 55 14.74 23.28 9.32
N VAL A 56 14.23 22.07 9.08
CA VAL A 56 14.34 20.94 9.99
C VAL A 56 15.07 19.82 9.27
N ILE A 57 16.33 19.61 9.65
CA ILE A 57 17.14 18.51 9.16
C ILE A 57 16.78 17.26 9.96
N VAL A 58 16.37 16.20 9.29
CA VAL A 58 16.09 14.91 9.95
C VAL A 58 17.16 13.91 9.57
N LEU A 59 17.92 13.45 10.56
CA LEU A 59 18.97 12.46 10.38
C LEU A 59 18.37 11.06 10.45
N TRP A 60 18.18 10.46 9.28
CA TRP A 60 17.67 9.11 9.14
C TRP A 60 18.81 8.09 9.25
N THR A 61 18.94 7.52 10.44
CA THR A 61 19.77 6.37 10.80
C THR A 61 18.88 5.15 11.11
N ASP A 62 19.47 3.98 11.33
CA ASP A 62 18.74 2.80 11.80
C ASP A 62 18.03 2.99 13.15
N HIS A 63 18.54 3.89 14.00
CA HIS A 63 17.92 4.24 15.27
C HIS A 63 16.77 5.25 15.07
N ALA A 64 16.98 6.27 14.23
CA ALA A 64 15.99 7.30 13.94
C ALA A 64 14.70 6.77 13.31
N LYS A 65 14.79 5.76 12.43
CA LYS A 65 13.61 5.17 11.76
C LYS A 65 12.62 4.50 12.72
N HIS A 66 13.12 4.00 13.86
CA HIS A 66 12.31 3.36 14.89
C HIS A 66 11.89 4.32 16.02
N SER A 67 12.48 5.52 16.09
CA SER A 67 12.18 6.49 17.14
C SER A 67 10.80 7.13 16.91
N ARG A 68 9.87 6.90 17.84
CA ARG A 68 8.54 7.53 17.84
C ARG A 68 8.64 9.06 17.78
N TRP A 69 9.57 9.64 18.54
CA TRP A 69 9.79 11.09 18.61
C TRP A 69 10.34 11.67 17.31
N VAL A 70 11.38 11.08 16.73
CA VAL A 70 11.96 11.56 15.45
C VAL A 70 10.93 11.49 14.32
N ARG A 71 10.11 10.42 14.30
CA ARG A 71 9.01 10.30 13.31
C ARG A 71 7.92 11.34 13.52
N ALA A 72 7.59 11.70 14.76
CA ALA A 72 6.61 12.75 15.05
C ALA A 72 7.13 14.12 14.62
N GLU A 73 8.37 14.47 14.99
CA GLU A 73 9.02 15.73 14.59
C GLU A 73 9.18 15.84 13.07
N ALA A 74 9.54 14.74 12.41
CA ALA A 74 9.64 14.69 10.95
C ALA A 74 8.27 14.86 10.26
N ARG A 75 7.18 14.28 10.80
CA ARG A 75 5.82 14.48 10.28
C ARG A 75 5.41 15.94 10.36
N GLU A 76 5.69 16.57 11.50
CA GLU A 76 5.39 17.99 11.71
C GLU A 76 6.21 18.89 10.76
N ALA A 77 7.50 18.59 10.61
CA ALA A 77 8.36 19.31 9.67
C ALA A 77 7.95 19.13 8.21
N LEU A 78 7.42 17.95 7.84
CA LEU A 78 6.87 17.66 6.53
C LEU A 78 5.58 18.43 6.28
N ALA A 79 4.63 18.38 7.23
CA ALA A 79 3.36 19.11 7.14
C ALA A 79 3.55 20.62 6.95
N GLN A 80 4.63 21.18 7.49
CA GLN A 80 4.99 22.60 7.35
C GLN A 80 6.03 22.88 6.24
N GLU A 81 6.33 21.91 5.37
CA GLU A 81 7.27 22.01 4.24
C GLU A 81 8.69 22.47 4.60
N LYS A 82 9.11 22.30 5.86
CA LYS A 82 10.44 22.71 6.36
C LYS A 82 11.41 21.54 6.53
N ILE A 83 10.96 20.31 6.29
CA ILE A 83 11.81 19.12 6.36
C ILE A 83 12.93 19.10 5.29
N VAL A 84 14.11 18.67 5.71
CA VAL A 84 15.25 18.28 4.88
C VAL A 84 15.69 16.89 5.34
N PRO A 85 15.24 15.81 4.67
CA PRO A 85 15.59 14.46 5.07
C PRO A 85 17.04 14.14 4.64
N VAL A 86 17.87 13.74 5.60
CA VAL A 86 19.27 13.35 5.38
C VAL A 86 19.42 11.87 5.74
N MET A 87 19.72 11.05 4.75
CA MET A 87 19.89 9.60 4.90
C MET A 87 21.32 9.28 5.32
N MET A 88 21.49 8.90 6.59
CA MET A 88 22.78 8.55 7.20
C MET A 88 23.05 7.04 7.17
N ALA A 89 22.00 6.21 7.10
CA ALA A 89 22.10 4.77 6.88
C ALA A 89 21.18 4.36 5.74
N ALA A 90 21.59 3.33 4.99
CA ALA A 90 20.79 2.84 3.87
C ALA A 90 19.40 2.44 4.41
N HIS A 91 18.34 2.90 3.75
CA HIS A 91 16.96 2.48 4.07
C HIS A 91 16.47 2.93 5.45
N ALA A 92 17.05 4.02 5.96
CA ALA A 92 16.65 4.59 7.23
C ALA A 92 15.48 5.58 7.13
N ILE A 93 14.98 5.88 5.92
CA ILE A 93 13.85 6.79 5.73
C ILE A 93 12.54 5.99 5.79
N PRO A 94 11.66 6.21 6.78
CA PRO A 94 10.36 5.56 6.84
C PRO A 94 9.48 5.93 5.64
N LEU A 95 8.59 5.00 5.27
CA LEU A 95 7.70 5.15 4.10
C LEU A 95 6.93 6.47 4.06
N ALA A 96 6.54 7.02 5.21
CA ALA A 96 5.87 8.32 5.32
C ALA A 96 6.68 9.52 4.80
N PHE A 97 7.97 9.35 4.48
CA PHE A 97 8.88 10.42 4.05
C PHE A 97 9.58 10.11 2.72
N THR A 98 9.25 9.01 2.04
CA THR A 98 9.88 8.60 0.76
C THR A 98 9.45 9.44 -0.43
N GLY A 99 8.31 10.15 -0.33
CA GLY A 99 7.82 11.07 -1.35
C GLY A 99 8.64 12.38 -1.47
N ILE A 100 9.66 12.58 -0.63
CA ILE A 100 10.52 13.76 -0.64
C ILE A 100 11.94 13.34 -0.99
N GLN A 101 12.58 14.06 -1.91
CA GLN A 101 13.98 13.83 -2.25
C GLN A 101 14.86 14.05 -1.02
N SER A 102 15.64 13.03 -0.66
CA SER A 102 16.56 13.06 0.48
C SER A 102 18.02 13.22 0.05
N LEU A 103 18.80 13.84 0.92
CA LEU A 103 20.25 13.95 0.75
C LEU A 103 20.91 12.70 1.33
N LYS A 104 21.74 12.02 0.51
CA LYS A 104 22.36 10.75 0.89
C LYS A 104 23.74 11.00 1.48
N PHE A 105 23.90 10.72 2.77
CA PHE A 105 25.14 10.87 3.55
C PHE A 105 25.72 9.50 3.94
N LEU A 106 25.46 8.46 3.12
CA LEU A 106 25.74 7.05 3.43
C LEU A 106 27.22 6.74 3.66
N GLU A 107 28.13 7.52 3.06
CA GLU A 107 29.59 7.39 3.21
C GLU A 107 30.23 8.67 3.79
N TRP A 108 29.43 9.52 4.43
CA TRP A 108 29.93 10.80 4.94
C TRP A 108 30.86 10.58 6.14
N ASP A 109 32.10 11.04 6.03
CA ASP A 109 33.16 10.89 7.03
C ASP A 109 33.14 12.00 8.11
N GLY A 110 32.15 12.88 8.07
CA GLY A 110 32.05 14.05 8.94
C GLY A 110 32.72 15.31 8.39
N SER A 111 33.33 15.25 7.20
CA SER A 111 34.01 16.38 6.59
C SER A 111 33.04 17.40 5.98
N ALA A 112 33.27 18.69 6.26
CA ALA A 112 32.54 19.79 5.63
C ALA A 112 32.96 20.04 4.16
N GLY A 113 33.96 19.33 3.65
CA GLY A 113 34.49 19.48 2.30
C GLY A 113 33.85 18.57 1.24
N THR A 114 32.84 17.77 1.60
CA THR A 114 32.23 16.83 0.65
C THR A 114 31.15 17.48 -0.22
N PRO A 115 30.90 16.96 -1.44
CA PRO A 115 29.84 17.46 -2.32
C PRO A 115 28.44 17.42 -1.66
N GLU A 116 28.16 16.40 -0.85
CA GLU A 116 26.89 16.21 -0.16
C GLU A 116 26.66 17.31 0.89
N PHE A 117 27.71 17.68 1.62
CA PHE A 117 27.67 18.78 2.58
C PHE A 117 27.44 20.14 1.90
N ALA A 118 28.06 20.36 0.74
CA ALA A 118 27.82 21.57 -0.06
C ALA A 118 26.36 21.67 -0.55
N ILE A 119 25.79 20.56 -1.05
CA ILE A 119 24.38 20.50 -1.46
C ILE A 119 23.45 20.75 -0.27
N LEU A 120 23.73 20.16 0.90
CA LEU A 120 22.96 20.42 2.12
C LEU A 120 22.97 21.90 2.49
N LEU A 121 24.12 22.55 2.38
CA LEU A 121 24.26 23.99 2.66
C LEU A 121 23.44 24.85 1.69
N ASP A 122 23.42 24.50 0.41
CA ASP A 122 22.61 25.19 -0.60
C ASP A 122 21.11 24.99 -0.36
N VAL A 123 20.68 23.78 0.00
CA VAL A 123 19.29 23.48 0.37
C VAL A 123 18.85 24.29 1.60
N ILE A 124 19.70 24.34 2.64
CA ILE A 124 19.43 25.13 3.84
C ILE A 124 19.31 26.62 3.48
N ARG A 125 20.27 27.17 2.73
CA ARG A 125 20.24 28.58 2.31
C ARG A 125 19.01 28.92 1.47
N ALA A 126 18.59 28.01 0.58
CA ALA A 126 17.37 28.17 -0.21
C ALA A 126 16.13 28.23 0.69
N LYS A 127 15.99 27.31 1.66
CA LYS A 127 14.89 27.35 2.64
C LYS A 127 14.94 28.59 3.54
N LEU A 128 16.12 29.05 3.93
CA LEU A 128 16.29 30.27 4.74
C LEU A 128 16.10 31.57 3.96
N SER A 129 16.16 31.55 2.63
CA SER A 129 15.93 32.72 1.77
C SER A 129 14.55 32.71 1.07
N GLY A 130 13.83 31.59 1.10
CA GLY A 130 12.53 31.43 0.44
C GLY A 130 12.62 31.32 -1.09
N GLN A 131 13.78 30.93 -1.64
CA GLN A 131 13.99 30.76 -3.07
C GLN A 131 13.85 29.29 -3.50
N ALA A 132 13.27 29.05 -4.68
CA ALA A 132 13.15 27.71 -5.26
C ALA A 132 14.51 27.20 -5.79
N ILE A 133 14.81 25.92 -5.54
CA ILE A 133 16.08 25.29 -5.92
C ILE A 133 16.02 24.88 -7.40
N GLN A 134 16.99 25.33 -8.21
CA GLN A 134 17.29 24.72 -9.51
C GLN A 134 18.39 23.67 -9.30
N LEU A 135 18.00 22.39 -9.30
CA LEU A 135 18.97 21.29 -9.35
C LEU A 135 19.50 21.14 -10.79
N PRO A 136 20.78 20.81 -10.99
CA PRO A 136 21.34 20.64 -12.33
C PRO A 136 20.71 19.42 -13.03
N GLU A 137 20.14 19.64 -14.22
CA GLU A 137 19.59 18.60 -15.09
C GLU A 137 20.70 17.63 -15.54
N THR A 138 20.54 16.34 -15.26
CA THR A 138 21.35 15.29 -15.91
C THR A 138 20.80 15.06 -17.31
N SER A 139 21.60 15.43 -18.30
CA SER A 139 21.28 15.33 -19.73
C SER A 139 21.04 13.88 -20.19
N SER A 140 19.81 13.56 -20.59
CA SER A 140 19.53 12.42 -21.48
C SER A 140 19.20 12.94 -22.88
N THR A 141 20.22 13.08 -23.73
CA THR A 141 20.05 13.40 -25.15
C THR A 141 19.55 12.17 -25.92
N LYS A 142 18.32 12.21 -26.42
CA LYS A 142 17.86 11.36 -27.54
C LYS A 142 18.51 11.85 -28.84
N PRO A 143 19.20 11.02 -29.63
CA PRO A 143 19.45 11.33 -31.03
C PRO A 143 18.26 10.85 -31.87
N SER A 144 17.65 11.78 -32.61
CA SER A 144 16.67 11.49 -33.66
C SER A 144 17.36 10.84 -34.86
N LEU A 145 17.20 9.52 -35.03
CA LEU A 145 17.70 8.77 -36.19
C LEU A 145 16.77 8.84 -37.42
N PHE A 146 15.67 9.59 -37.36
CA PHE A 146 14.65 9.61 -38.41
C PHE A 146 14.97 10.50 -39.64
N GLY A 147 16.19 11.03 -39.76
CA GLY A 147 16.55 12.00 -40.80
C GLY A 147 17.37 11.52 -41.99
N LYS A 148 17.88 10.28 -42.04
CA LYS A 148 18.90 9.90 -43.06
C LYS A 148 18.80 8.51 -43.70
N LEU A 149 17.62 7.87 -43.69
CA LEU A 149 17.47 6.52 -44.29
C LEU A 149 16.63 6.45 -45.58
N ILE A 150 16.56 7.52 -46.38
CA ILE A 150 15.81 7.54 -47.67
C ILE A 150 16.73 7.85 -48.88
N SER A 151 17.97 7.36 -48.89
CA SER A 151 18.79 7.46 -50.10
C SER A 151 19.69 6.25 -50.26
N LEU A 152 19.10 5.09 -50.58
CA LEU A 152 19.77 3.96 -51.24
C LEU A 152 18.74 2.86 -51.56
N LEU A 153 17.77 3.17 -52.44
CA LEU A 153 17.02 2.13 -53.15
C LEU A 153 17.23 2.29 -54.66
N GLY A 154 18.35 1.75 -55.13
CA GLY A 154 18.56 1.38 -56.53
C GLY A 154 18.20 -0.09 -56.74
N LEU A 155 16.95 -0.32 -57.12
CA LEU A 155 16.47 -1.30 -58.12
C LEU A 155 16.89 -2.80 -58.02
N LYS A 156 15.84 -3.66 -57.94
CA LYS A 156 15.72 -5.09 -58.33
C LYS A 156 16.21 -6.19 -57.38
N VAL A 157 15.33 -6.60 -56.44
CA VAL A 157 15.10 -8.03 -56.14
C VAL A 157 13.60 -8.33 -56.16
N ILE A 158 13.29 -9.29 -57.02
CA ILE A 158 12.02 -9.89 -57.42
C ILE A 158 11.21 -10.40 -56.21
N LEU A 159 9.88 -10.23 -56.25
CA LEU A 159 8.75 -10.71 -55.40
C LEU A 159 9.00 -11.36 -54.01
N GLY A 160 10.04 -12.16 -53.81
CA GLY A 160 10.43 -12.72 -52.51
C GLY A 160 11.14 -11.73 -51.59
N GLY A 161 11.90 -10.77 -52.14
CA GLY A 161 12.63 -9.79 -51.32
C GLY A 161 11.70 -8.80 -50.60
N GLY A 162 10.65 -8.34 -51.27
CA GLY A 162 9.63 -7.48 -50.67
C GLY A 162 8.81 -8.19 -49.61
N ALA A 163 8.42 -9.45 -49.84
CA ALA A 163 7.72 -10.26 -48.85
C ALA A 163 8.62 -10.56 -47.63
N ALA A 164 9.89 -10.91 -47.83
CA ALA A 164 10.84 -11.12 -46.73
C ALA A 164 11.08 -9.82 -45.93
N LEU A 165 11.24 -8.68 -46.60
CA LEU A 165 11.34 -7.37 -45.94
C LEU A 165 10.08 -7.01 -45.15
N LEU A 166 8.89 -7.31 -45.68
CA LEU A 166 7.63 -7.12 -44.96
C LEU A 166 7.50 -8.05 -43.75
N LEU A 167 7.94 -9.32 -43.84
CA LEU A 167 7.96 -10.23 -42.70
C LEU A 167 8.94 -9.76 -41.62
N ILE A 168 10.16 -9.33 -42.02
CA ILE A 168 11.15 -8.75 -41.10
C ILE A 168 10.61 -7.46 -40.47
N ALA A 169 9.96 -6.59 -41.25
CA ALA A 169 9.35 -5.38 -40.71
C ALA A 169 8.21 -5.72 -39.74
N SER A 170 7.40 -6.74 -40.04
CA SER A 170 6.29 -7.18 -39.18
C SER A 170 6.76 -7.79 -37.85
N SER A 171 8.00 -8.31 -37.76
CA SER A 171 8.57 -8.79 -36.50
C SER A 171 9.12 -7.68 -35.61
N LEU A 172 9.11 -6.42 -36.07
CA LEU A 172 9.50 -5.25 -35.29
C LEU A 172 8.30 -4.50 -34.71
N ILE A 173 7.09 -4.80 -35.19
CA ILE A 173 5.85 -4.13 -34.78
C ILE A 173 5.17 -5.00 -33.73
N ARG A 174 5.13 -4.52 -32.48
CA ARG A 174 4.35 -5.11 -31.39
C ARG A 174 2.89 -4.73 -31.52
N ILE A 175 2.01 -5.62 -31.11
CA ILE A 175 0.57 -5.36 -30.98
C ILE A 175 0.16 -5.57 -29.52
N ASP A 176 -0.92 -4.91 -29.13
CA ASP A 176 -1.48 -5.03 -27.78
C ASP A 176 -2.38 -6.29 -27.78
N PRO A 177 -1.98 -7.36 -27.07
CA PRO A 177 -2.75 -8.59 -27.06
C PRO A 177 -3.90 -8.50 -26.05
N VAL A 178 -4.98 -9.22 -26.32
CA VAL A 178 -5.93 -9.62 -25.29
C VAL A 178 -5.41 -10.89 -24.65
N MET A 179 -5.19 -10.88 -23.33
CA MET A 179 -4.61 -12.00 -22.60
C MET A 179 -5.40 -12.35 -21.36
N SER A 180 -5.23 -13.59 -20.90
CA SER A 180 -5.58 -14.04 -19.57
C SER A 180 -4.29 -14.26 -18.78
N VAL A 181 -4.24 -13.80 -17.55
CA VAL A 181 -3.10 -13.94 -16.64
C VAL A 181 -3.56 -14.69 -15.40
N HIS A 182 -2.90 -15.79 -15.07
CA HIS A 182 -3.11 -16.52 -13.83
C HIS A 182 -1.86 -16.37 -12.98
N VAL A 183 -1.97 -15.90 -11.74
CA VAL A 183 -0.82 -15.70 -10.85
C VAL A 183 -1.11 -16.18 -9.44
N GLN A 184 -0.08 -16.74 -8.80
CA GLN A 184 -0.04 -17.00 -7.38
C GLN A 184 1.01 -16.10 -6.74
N THR A 185 0.64 -15.36 -5.71
CA THR A 185 1.50 -14.33 -5.10
C THR A 185 1.12 -14.06 -3.65
N ALA A 186 2.07 -13.72 -2.78
CA ALA A 186 1.74 -13.25 -1.42
C ALA A 186 1.24 -11.80 -1.40
N ARG A 187 1.52 -11.03 -2.46
CA ARG A 187 1.19 -9.61 -2.53
C ARG A 187 0.84 -9.15 -3.94
N MET A 188 -0.08 -8.19 -4.02
CA MET A 188 -0.33 -7.42 -5.24
C MET A 188 -0.74 -5.98 -4.91
N GLU A 189 -0.52 -5.07 -5.84
CA GLU A 189 -1.05 -3.72 -5.83
C GLU A 189 -1.71 -3.45 -7.18
N PHE A 190 -2.86 -2.78 -7.18
CA PHE A 190 -3.58 -2.43 -8.41
C PHE A 190 -4.36 -1.14 -8.22
N ARG A 191 -4.54 -0.40 -9.32
CA ARG A 191 -5.35 0.81 -9.36
C ARG A 191 -6.72 0.54 -9.95
N VAL A 192 -7.76 0.98 -9.24
CA VAL A 192 -9.16 0.91 -9.67
C VAL A 192 -9.65 2.32 -9.98
N ILE A 193 -10.34 2.49 -11.13
CA ILE A 193 -11.12 3.71 -11.41
C ILE A 193 -12.60 3.36 -11.33
N PRO A 194 -13.39 4.09 -10.53
CA PRO A 194 -14.83 3.94 -10.55
C PRO A 194 -15.42 4.34 -11.91
N GLU A 195 -15.90 3.35 -12.68
CA GLU A 195 -16.76 3.61 -13.84
C GLU A 195 -18.13 4.10 -13.35
N THR A 196 -18.47 5.38 -13.58
CA THR A 196 -19.75 6.03 -13.22
C THR A 196 -20.60 5.28 -12.17
N GLY A 197 -20.18 5.28 -10.90
CA GLY A 197 -20.85 4.53 -9.85
C GLY A 197 -19.92 4.07 -8.73
N ASN A 198 -20.49 3.35 -7.78
CA ASN A 198 -19.78 2.73 -6.65
C ASN A 198 -19.24 1.35 -7.09
N ILE A 199 -17.91 1.14 -7.02
CA ILE A 199 -17.32 -0.20 -7.24
C ILE A 199 -17.25 -0.95 -5.91
N ARG A 200 -17.74 -2.19 -5.89
CA ARG A 200 -17.62 -3.12 -4.76
C ARG A 200 -16.39 -4.01 -4.95
N LEU A 201 -15.41 -3.88 -4.04
CA LEU A 201 -14.13 -4.58 -4.14
C LEU A 201 -14.15 -6.06 -3.75
N MET A 202 -15.09 -6.48 -2.90
CA MET A 202 -15.09 -7.83 -2.32
C MET A 202 -16.44 -8.52 -2.36
N ASP A 203 -16.38 -9.85 -2.44
CA ASP A 203 -17.49 -10.77 -2.16
C ASP A 203 -17.87 -10.68 -0.68
N HIS A 204 -19.03 -11.23 -0.34
CA HIS A 204 -19.38 -11.30 1.06
C HIS A 204 -18.42 -12.23 1.82
N GLN A 205 -17.68 -11.70 2.79
CA GLN A 205 -16.79 -12.51 3.63
C GLN A 205 -17.30 -12.58 5.06
N SER A 206 -17.28 -13.80 5.62
CA SER A 206 -17.32 -14.00 7.07
C SER A 206 -15.98 -13.63 7.67
N PHE A 207 -15.96 -13.16 8.91
CA PHE A 207 -14.73 -12.88 9.64
C PHE A 207 -14.84 -13.35 11.09
N ASP A 208 -13.71 -13.55 11.75
CA ASP A 208 -13.60 -13.82 13.19
C ASP A 208 -13.16 -12.54 13.93
N ALA A 209 -12.14 -11.90 13.38
CA ALA A 209 -11.66 -10.61 13.79
C ALA A 209 -11.46 -9.73 12.55
N LEU A 210 -11.90 -8.48 12.64
CA LEU A 210 -11.75 -7.51 11.57
C LEU A 210 -11.21 -6.21 12.14
N THR A 211 -10.00 -5.86 11.72
CA THR A 211 -9.35 -4.62 12.14
C THR A 211 -9.41 -3.61 11.02
N PHE A 212 -9.69 -2.36 11.35
CA PHE A 212 -9.57 -1.22 10.45
C PHE A 212 -8.59 -0.21 11.06
N GLN A 213 -7.77 0.43 10.23
CA GLN A 213 -6.94 1.59 10.62
C GLN A 213 -7.25 2.76 9.70
N HIS A 214 -6.92 3.96 10.17
CA HIS A 214 -7.28 5.21 9.51
C HIS A 214 -8.80 5.39 9.42
N VAL A 215 -9.53 5.08 10.50
CA VAL A 215 -10.98 5.23 10.51
C VAL A 215 -11.36 6.69 10.76
N GLY A 216 -12.15 7.28 9.87
CA GLY A 216 -12.64 8.65 10.01
C GLY A 216 -14.00 8.74 10.70
N LYS A 217 -14.87 7.77 10.43
CA LYS A 217 -16.22 7.69 11.01
C LYS A 217 -16.68 6.25 11.10
N LEU A 218 -17.32 5.89 12.22
CA LEU A 218 -18.03 4.63 12.42
C LEU A 218 -19.50 4.95 12.74
N SER A 219 -20.43 4.17 12.21
CA SER A 219 -21.86 4.28 12.52
C SER A 219 -22.47 2.89 12.70
N VAL A 220 -23.12 2.71 13.84
CA VAL A 220 -23.73 1.44 14.26
C VAL A 220 -25.16 1.68 14.73
N ASN A 221 -26.05 0.71 14.53
CA ASN A 221 -27.43 0.76 15.04
C ASN A 221 -27.71 -0.43 15.97
N PRO A 222 -27.17 -0.42 17.20
CA PRO A 222 -27.29 -1.52 18.14
C PRO A 222 -28.65 -1.55 18.86
N ASP A 223 -29.03 -2.74 19.33
CA ASP A 223 -30.09 -2.88 20.33
C ASP A 223 -29.60 -2.41 21.70
N ARG A 224 -28.34 -2.74 22.05
CA ARG A 224 -27.67 -2.29 23.27
C ARG A 224 -26.21 -1.92 23.01
N LEU A 225 -25.75 -0.89 23.69
CA LEU A 225 -24.37 -0.46 23.69
C LEU A 225 -23.87 -0.48 25.13
N LEU A 226 -22.77 -1.17 25.39
CA LEU A 226 -22.08 -1.11 26.68
C LEU A 226 -20.71 -0.47 26.49
N VAL A 227 -20.22 0.17 27.55
CA VAL A 227 -18.86 0.69 27.64
C VAL A 227 -18.19 0.12 28.89
N ALA A 228 -16.96 -0.36 28.75
CA ALA A 228 -16.19 -0.89 29.86
C ALA A 228 -15.56 0.24 30.68
N ASP A 229 -15.55 0.09 32.01
CA ASP A 229 -14.74 0.91 32.92
C ASP A 229 -13.24 0.60 32.70
N PRO A 230 -12.45 1.54 32.17
CA PRO A 230 -11.03 1.30 31.90
C PRO A 230 -10.22 0.94 33.15
N ALA A 231 -10.68 1.32 34.35
CA ALA A 231 -10.00 1.00 35.60
C ALA A 231 -10.16 -0.47 36.03
N GLU A 232 -11.11 -1.19 35.44
CA GLU A 232 -11.42 -2.59 35.77
C GLU A 232 -10.83 -3.59 34.75
N TYR A 233 -9.96 -3.12 33.84
CA TYR A 233 -9.26 -3.99 32.89
C TYR A 233 -8.27 -4.92 33.60
N ASP A 234 -8.37 -6.22 33.32
CA ASP A 234 -7.48 -7.24 33.87
C ASP A 234 -6.34 -7.55 32.89
N MET A 235 -5.12 -7.15 33.26
CA MET A 235 -3.93 -7.38 32.44
C MET A 235 -3.51 -8.85 32.37
N ASP A 236 -3.85 -9.68 33.36
CA ASP A 236 -3.42 -11.08 33.38
C ASP A 236 -4.27 -11.93 32.43
N SER A 237 -5.56 -11.60 32.30
CA SER A 237 -6.50 -12.28 31.41
C SER A 237 -6.76 -11.54 30.09
N ASP A 238 -6.19 -10.35 29.90
CA ASP A 238 -6.42 -9.47 28.75
C ASP A 238 -7.92 -9.26 28.47
N SER A 239 -8.68 -8.95 29.53
CA SER A 239 -10.14 -8.89 29.43
C SER A 239 -10.79 -7.97 30.46
N TYR A 240 -12.04 -7.59 30.19
CA TYR A 240 -12.88 -6.88 31.15
C TYR A 240 -13.82 -7.84 31.87
N PRO A 241 -13.85 -7.86 33.21
CA PRO A 241 -14.78 -8.70 33.95
C PRO A 241 -16.23 -8.20 33.73
N PRO A 242 -17.26 -9.06 33.91
CA PRO A 242 -18.66 -8.68 33.68
C PRO A 242 -19.12 -7.41 34.41
N LYS A 243 -18.55 -7.12 35.59
CA LYS A 243 -18.86 -5.93 36.40
C LYS A 243 -18.33 -4.61 35.80
N ALA A 244 -17.37 -4.66 34.89
CA ALA A 244 -16.77 -3.48 34.28
C ALA A 244 -17.70 -2.82 33.26
N TRP A 245 -18.67 -3.56 32.72
CA TRP A 245 -19.53 -3.11 31.64
C TRP A 245 -20.72 -2.30 32.16
N GLN A 246 -20.89 -1.10 31.60
CA GLN A 246 -22.01 -0.19 31.90
C GLN A 246 -22.82 0.08 30.64
N ASP A 247 -24.15 0.03 30.75
CA ASP A 247 -25.04 0.35 29.64
C ASP A 247 -24.97 1.83 29.26
N VAL A 248 -24.96 2.08 27.94
CA VAL A 248 -25.10 3.40 27.33
C VAL A 248 -26.48 3.50 26.70
N GLU A 249 -27.24 4.53 27.07
CA GLU A 249 -28.58 4.76 26.54
C GLU A 249 -28.51 5.17 25.06
N VAL A 250 -29.05 4.32 24.17
CA VAL A 250 -29.04 4.52 22.71
C VAL A 250 -30.43 4.81 22.11
N ASP A 251 -31.52 4.53 22.82
CA ASP A 251 -32.92 4.75 22.37
C ASP A 251 -33.25 4.25 20.94
N GLY A 252 -32.58 3.19 20.47
CA GLY A 252 -32.71 2.71 19.08
C GLY A 252 -32.21 3.69 18.00
N LYS A 253 -31.40 4.68 18.39
CA LYS A 253 -30.74 5.63 17.50
C LYS A 253 -29.46 5.02 16.95
N THR A 254 -29.08 5.48 15.75
CA THR A 254 -27.74 5.24 15.23
C THR A 254 -26.71 5.95 16.11
N VAL A 255 -25.74 5.19 16.60
CA VAL A 255 -24.58 5.71 17.31
C VAL A 255 -23.47 5.96 16.30
N THR A 256 -22.94 7.17 16.31
CA THR A 256 -21.83 7.57 15.43
C THR A 256 -20.61 7.90 16.26
N PHE A 257 -19.46 7.35 15.87
CA PHE A 257 -18.14 7.72 16.35
C PHE A 257 -17.37 8.44 15.23
N VAL A 258 -16.61 9.47 15.58
CA VAL A 258 -15.84 10.28 14.61
C VAL A 258 -14.43 10.54 15.12
N ALA A 259 -13.47 10.58 14.20
CA ALA A 259 -12.13 11.07 14.49
C ALA A 259 -12.23 12.56 14.83
N ASP A 260 -11.70 12.97 15.99
CA ASP A 260 -11.79 14.35 16.46
C ASP A 260 -10.55 15.19 16.14
N ARG A 261 -9.47 14.55 15.66
CA ARG A 261 -8.20 15.19 15.29
C ARG A 261 -7.57 14.52 14.07
N PRO A 262 -7.04 15.29 13.10
CA PRO A 262 -6.36 14.73 11.92
C PRO A 262 -5.06 13.97 12.23
N SER A 263 -4.43 14.26 13.38
CA SER A 263 -3.11 13.72 13.75
C SER A 263 -3.15 12.32 14.36
N ILE A 264 -4.34 11.85 14.74
CA ILE A 264 -4.55 10.49 15.23
C ILE A 264 -5.04 9.67 14.05
N SER A 265 -4.53 8.44 13.93
CA SER A 265 -5.01 7.45 12.96
C SER A 265 -5.82 6.43 13.74
N PRO A 266 -7.14 6.60 13.87
CA PRO A 266 -7.95 5.72 14.68
C PRO A 266 -7.96 4.32 14.10
N ASP A 267 -7.88 3.35 14.98
CA ASP A 267 -8.06 1.94 14.67
C ASP A 267 -9.30 1.40 15.38
N ILE A 268 -9.89 0.39 14.75
CA ILE A 268 -11.06 -0.31 15.24
C ILE A 268 -10.83 -1.79 15.05
N THR A 269 -10.98 -2.57 16.09
CA THR A 269 -11.01 -4.02 16.04
C THR A 269 -12.41 -4.51 16.42
N LEU A 270 -12.98 -5.32 15.53
CA LEU A 270 -14.25 -6.01 15.71
C LEU A 270 -13.96 -7.47 16.02
N GLU A 271 -14.38 -7.93 17.20
CA GLU A 271 -14.16 -9.29 17.67
C GLU A 271 -15.45 -9.94 18.17
N MET A 272 -15.49 -11.27 18.11
CA MET A 272 -16.59 -12.07 18.63
C MET A 272 -16.61 -12.07 20.16
N THR A 273 -17.77 -11.83 20.76
CA THR A 273 -17.96 -12.12 22.18
C THR A 273 -18.15 -13.64 22.37
N GLU A 274 -17.93 -14.20 23.58
CA GLU A 274 -17.89 -15.66 23.86
C GLU A 274 -19.16 -16.48 23.48
N HIS A 275 -20.17 -15.87 22.85
CA HIS A 275 -21.40 -16.52 22.43
C HIS A 275 -21.23 -17.34 21.13
N LYS A 276 -21.64 -18.60 21.23
CA LYS A 276 -21.46 -19.70 20.26
C LYS A 276 -22.26 -19.54 18.96
N GLU A 277 -22.02 -18.50 18.17
CA GLU A 277 -22.39 -18.52 16.76
C GLU A 277 -21.18 -18.86 15.89
N ALA A 278 -21.42 -19.46 14.72
CA ALA A 278 -20.35 -19.92 13.82
C ALA A 278 -19.79 -18.82 12.91
N VAL A 279 -20.42 -17.63 12.88
CA VAL A 279 -20.05 -16.50 12.00
C VAL A 279 -20.30 -15.17 12.75
N VAL A 280 -19.27 -14.32 12.89
CA VAL A 280 -19.32 -13.00 13.57
C VAL A 280 -20.19 -11.98 12.85
N GLY A 281 -20.19 -12.05 11.53
CA GLY A 281 -20.69 -11.00 10.68
C GLY A 281 -20.40 -11.27 9.21
N GLN A 282 -21.00 -10.45 8.34
CA GLN A 282 -20.77 -10.50 6.91
C GLN A 282 -20.26 -9.13 6.46
N LEU A 283 -19.00 -9.08 6.02
CA LEU A 283 -18.50 -7.92 5.29
C LEU A 283 -19.18 -7.89 3.93
N ASP A 284 -20.08 -6.95 3.71
CA ASP A 284 -20.83 -6.89 2.47
C ASP A 284 -19.99 -6.26 1.38
N SER A 285 -19.60 -5.02 1.56
CA SER A 285 -18.97 -4.28 0.48
C SER A 285 -18.00 -3.24 1.00
N ILE A 286 -16.84 -3.18 0.36
CA ILE A 286 -16.01 -2.00 0.35
C ILE A 286 -16.34 -1.25 -0.94
N VAL A 287 -16.85 -0.04 -0.77
CA VAL A 287 -17.29 0.83 -1.84
C VAL A 287 -16.28 1.95 -2.02
N LEU A 288 -15.75 2.05 -3.24
CA LEU A 288 -14.93 3.16 -3.68
C LEU A 288 -15.79 4.22 -4.38
N THR A 289 -15.50 5.48 -4.09
CA THR A 289 -16.18 6.65 -4.70
C THR A 289 -15.26 7.49 -5.58
N ASP A 290 -13.96 7.19 -5.56
CA ASP A 290 -12.92 7.84 -6.36
C ASP A 290 -11.86 6.79 -6.77
N GLU A 291 -10.90 7.22 -7.58
CA GLU A 291 -9.71 6.45 -7.93
C GLU A 291 -8.99 5.98 -6.66
N ALA A 292 -8.69 4.69 -6.61
CA ALA A 292 -8.01 4.10 -5.47
C ALA A 292 -6.87 3.18 -5.90
N VAL A 293 -5.78 3.25 -5.16
CA VAL A 293 -4.73 2.24 -5.18
C VAL A 293 -5.00 1.25 -4.05
N VAL A 294 -5.17 -0.01 -4.41
CA VAL A 294 -5.43 -1.11 -3.48
C VAL A 294 -4.21 -2.01 -3.44
N SER A 295 -3.60 -2.15 -2.26
CA SER A 295 -2.55 -3.14 -2.02
C SER A 295 -3.10 -4.25 -1.13
N MET A 296 -2.80 -5.49 -1.51
CA MET A 296 -3.20 -6.68 -0.79
C MET A 296 -1.99 -7.51 -0.41
N GLU A 297 -2.01 -8.04 0.80
CA GLU A 297 -0.96 -8.90 1.32
C GLU A 297 -1.55 -10.02 2.17
N VAL A 298 -1.06 -11.24 1.95
CA VAL A 298 -1.43 -12.42 2.73
C VAL A 298 -0.28 -12.76 3.66
N SER A 299 -0.55 -12.80 4.95
CA SER A 299 0.42 -13.18 5.97
C SER A 299 0.47 -14.71 6.16
N PRO A 300 1.54 -15.25 6.77
CA PRO A 300 1.68 -16.70 7.00
C PRO A 300 0.56 -17.34 7.84
N ASP A 301 -0.19 -16.55 8.60
CA ASP A 301 -1.37 -16.99 9.37
C ASP A 301 -2.69 -16.85 8.59
N ASN A 302 -2.61 -16.65 7.26
CA ASN A 302 -3.75 -16.45 6.35
C ASN A 302 -4.56 -15.17 6.61
N ALA A 303 -4.06 -14.21 7.39
CA ALA A 303 -4.70 -12.91 7.47
C ALA A 303 -4.51 -12.14 6.14
N VAL A 304 -5.58 -11.49 5.68
CA VAL A 304 -5.56 -10.72 4.44
C VAL A 304 -5.61 -9.24 4.77
N THR A 305 -4.52 -8.54 4.48
CA THR A 305 -4.43 -7.08 4.65
C THR A 305 -4.79 -6.39 3.35
N TRP A 306 -5.75 -5.48 3.40
CA TRP A 306 -6.13 -4.56 2.33
C TRP A 306 -5.73 -3.14 2.73
N SER A 307 -4.84 -2.52 1.97
CA SER A 307 -4.49 -1.11 2.12
C SER A 307 -5.06 -0.33 0.94
N ILE A 308 -6.03 0.54 1.21
CA ILE A 308 -6.74 1.31 0.19
C ILE A 308 -6.35 2.78 0.36
N ARG A 309 -5.78 3.36 -0.70
CA ARG A 309 -5.40 4.77 -0.76
C ARG A 309 -6.20 5.47 -1.84
N THR A 310 -6.80 6.62 -1.54
CA THR A 310 -7.53 7.44 -2.53
C THR A 310 -6.86 8.81 -2.65
N THR A 311 -7.02 9.45 -3.80
CA THR A 311 -6.57 10.83 -4.01
C THR A 311 -7.55 11.85 -3.45
N GLN A 312 -8.85 11.53 -3.49
CA GLN A 312 -9.96 12.29 -2.92
C GLN A 312 -11.06 11.32 -2.46
N GLY A 313 -11.92 11.79 -1.55
CA GLY A 313 -13.08 11.03 -1.11
C GLY A 313 -12.76 9.89 -0.13
N ARG A 314 -13.72 9.61 0.76
CA ARG A 314 -13.58 8.56 1.79
C ARG A 314 -14.02 7.22 1.24
N GLN A 315 -13.26 6.18 1.56
CA GLN A 315 -13.68 4.80 1.33
C GLN A 315 -14.84 4.49 2.27
N ARG A 316 -15.88 3.83 1.77
CA ARG A 316 -17.05 3.44 2.56
C ARG A 316 -17.09 1.92 2.69
N VAL A 317 -17.11 1.42 3.92
CA VAL A 317 -17.25 0.00 4.22
C VAL A 317 -18.61 -0.23 4.86
N VAL A 318 -19.32 -1.23 4.35
CA VAL A 318 -20.62 -1.66 4.90
C VAL A 318 -20.53 -3.13 5.27
N MET A 319 -20.90 -3.41 6.51
CA MET A 319 -21.01 -4.75 7.07
C MET A 319 -22.43 -4.97 7.55
N SER A 320 -22.98 -6.15 7.30
CA SER A 320 -24.30 -6.55 7.79
C SER A 320 -24.25 -7.93 8.43
N ARG A 321 -25.41 -8.37 8.92
CA ARG A 321 -25.56 -9.64 9.62
C ARG A 321 -24.64 -9.78 10.84
N ILE A 322 -24.34 -8.66 11.48
CA ILE A 322 -23.50 -8.62 12.68
C ILE A 322 -24.32 -9.04 13.90
N HIS A 323 -23.79 -9.95 14.72
CA HIS A 323 -24.38 -10.37 15.99
C HIS A 323 -23.35 -10.27 17.10
N ALA A 324 -23.71 -9.61 18.21
CA ALA A 324 -22.92 -9.54 19.46
C ALA A 324 -21.39 -9.38 19.30
N VAL A 325 -20.94 -8.19 18.87
CA VAL A 325 -19.53 -7.89 18.59
C VAL A 325 -18.94 -6.96 19.65
N GLN A 326 -17.72 -7.27 20.08
CA GLN A 326 -16.88 -6.35 20.83
C GLN A 326 -16.19 -5.38 19.86
N LEU A 327 -16.33 -4.09 20.15
CA LEU A 327 -15.75 -2.99 19.39
C LEU A 327 -14.64 -2.36 20.24
N ILE A 328 -13.41 -2.72 19.93
CA ILE A 328 -12.23 -2.06 20.48
C ILE A 328 -11.91 -0.91 19.52
N GLN A 329 -11.81 0.31 20.02
CA GLN A 329 -11.44 1.45 19.17
C GLN A 329 -10.48 2.36 19.91
N SER A 330 -9.50 2.88 19.19
CA SER A 330 -8.60 3.92 19.67
C SER A 330 -8.77 5.18 18.84
N GLY A 331 -8.95 6.33 19.48
CA GLY A 331 -8.93 7.64 18.81
C GLY A 331 -10.25 8.11 18.17
N LEU A 332 -11.36 7.39 18.30
CA LEU A 332 -12.69 7.89 17.93
C LEU A 332 -13.46 8.39 19.15
N LYS A 333 -14.29 9.43 18.93
CA LYS A 333 -15.21 9.96 19.92
C LYS A 333 -16.64 9.73 19.53
N ALA A 334 -17.46 9.35 20.50
CA ALA A 334 -18.91 9.29 20.30
C ALA A 334 -19.44 10.71 20.05
N THR A 335 -20.37 10.82 19.10
CA THR A 335 -21.00 12.09 18.74
C THR A 335 -21.80 12.70 19.91
N PRO A 336 -21.99 14.04 19.94
CA PRO A 336 -22.78 14.69 20.98
C PRO A 336 -24.20 14.15 21.03
N GLY A 337 -24.71 13.92 22.25
CA GLY A 337 -26.07 13.38 22.48
C GLY A 337 -26.09 11.98 23.09
N LEU A 338 -24.94 11.32 23.19
CA LEU A 338 -24.77 10.07 23.93
C LEU A 338 -24.19 10.37 25.32
N SER A 339 -24.82 9.87 26.37
CA SER A 339 -24.35 10.04 27.75
C SER A 339 -23.33 8.95 28.10
N ILE A 340 -22.07 9.15 27.71
CA ILE A 340 -20.97 8.25 28.08
C ILE A 340 -20.52 8.53 29.52
N PRO A 341 -20.49 7.53 30.42
CA PRO A 341 -20.14 7.71 31.84
C PRO A 341 -18.65 7.95 32.10
N PHE A 342 -17.81 7.93 31.06
CA PHE A 342 -16.36 8.09 31.16
C PHE A 342 -15.84 9.24 30.28
N PRO A 343 -14.71 9.87 30.66
CA PRO A 343 -13.99 10.79 29.79
C PRO A 343 -13.62 10.12 28.46
N GLN A 344 -13.85 10.81 27.34
CA GLN A 344 -13.53 10.31 25.99
C GLN A 344 -12.16 10.80 25.48
N ASP A 345 -11.29 11.27 26.37
CA ASP A 345 -9.89 11.62 26.09
C ASP A 345 -8.92 10.44 26.25
N GLN A 346 -9.43 9.31 26.72
CA GLN A 346 -8.76 8.01 26.78
C GLN A 346 -9.41 7.01 25.83
N GLU A 347 -8.74 5.88 25.63
CA GLU A 347 -9.28 4.75 24.88
C GLU A 347 -10.43 4.08 25.66
N LEU A 348 -11.54 3.82 24.97
CA LEU A 348 -12.72 3.21 25.56
C LEU A 348 -13.12 2.00 24.73
N THR A 349 -13.37 0.89 25.42
CA THR A 349 -13.85 -0.35 24.83
C THR A 349 -15.37 -0.41 24.89
N TYR A 350 -15.99 -0.74 23.76
CA TYR A 350 -17.44 -0.84 23.64
C TYR A 350 -17.87 -2.26 23.30
N GLN A 351 -19.04 -2.66 23.77
CA GLN A 351 -19.72 -3.88 23.33
C GLN A 351 -20.98 -3.49 22.59
N VAL A 352 -21.10 -3.96 21.35
CA VAL A 352 -22.20 -3.62 20.44
C VAL A 352 -23.09 -4.86 20.28
N ILE A 353 -24.27 -4.83 20.89
CA ILE A 353 -25.18 -5.98 20.92
C ILE A 353 -26.36 -5.72 19.98
N PHE A 354 -26.62 -6.71 19.12
CA PHE A 354 -27.77 -6.80 18.23
C PHE A 354 -28.58 -8.04 18.63
N GLU A 355 -29.70 -7.86 19.34
CA GLU A 355 -30.53 -8.91 19.94
C GLU A 355 -31.74 -9.27 19.06
N HIS A 356 -32.37 -8.29 18.41
CA HIS A 356 -33.67 -8.50 17.73
C HIS A 356 -33.54 -8.68 16.23
N LYS A 357 -32.49 -8.13 15.61
CA LYS A 357 -32.23 -8.21 14.18
C LYS A 357 -30.73 -8.18 13.91
N PRO A 358 -30.26 -8.80 12.82
CA PRO A 358 -28.86 -8.71 12.44
C PRO A 358 -28.47 -7.24 12.20
N GLY A 359 -27.36 -6.82 12.82
CA GLY A 359 -26.88 -5.45 12.82
C GLY A 359 -26.31 -4.99 11.47
N THR A 360 -26.14 -3.67 11.32
CA THR A 360 -25.35 -3.07 10.24
C THR A 360 -24.33 -2.12 10.85
N ILE A 361 -23.10 -2.23 10.37
CA ILE A 361 -22.00 -1.32 10.69
C ILE A 361 -21.58 -0.62 9.40
N GLU A 362 -21.52 0.70 9.44
CA GLU A 362 -21.03 1.53 8.36
C GLU A 362 -19.78 2.28 8.82
N LEU A 363 -18.72 2.21 8.02
CA LEU A 363 -17.43 2.81 8.32
C LEU A 363 -16.96 3.66 7.15
N PHE A 364 -16.33 4.78 7.46
CA PHE A 364 -15.63 5.63 6.49
C PHE A 364 -14.16 5.77 6.89
N GLY A 365 -13.25 5.61 5.92
CA GLY A 365 -11.84 5.93 6.10
C GLY A 365 -11.60 7.42 6.37
N GLN A 366 -10.41 7.76 6.85
CA GLN A 366 -9.88 9.11 6.86
C GLN A 366 -9.54 9.53 5.42
N ASP A 367 -9.41 10.83 5.16
CA ASP A 367 -9.58 11.45 3.83
C ASP A 367 -8.70 10.88 2.69
N GLU A 368 -7.67 10.06 2.97
CA GLU A 368 -6.76 9.52 1.96
C GLU A 368 -6.42 8.01 2.11
N ALA A 369 -6.75 7.37 3.23
CA ALA A 369 -6.35 5.98 3.48
C ALA A 369 -7.34 5.23 4.37
N LEU A 370 -7.48 3.93 4.09
CA LEU A 370 -8.12 2.94 4.94
C LEU A 370 -7.31 1.64 4.85
N VAL A 371 -6.93 1.09 6.00
CA VAL A 371 -6.35 -0.25 6.06
C VAL A 371 -7.36 -1.17 6.72
N MET A 372 -7.54 -2.36 6.17
CA MET A 372 -8.39 -3.40 6.72
C MET A 372 -7.58 -4.69 6.84
N VAL A 373 -7.61 -5.34 7.99
CA VAL A 373 -7.01 -6.65 8.20
C VAL A 373 -8.14 -7.63 8.52
N LEU A 374 -8.34 -8.58 7.62
CA LEU A 374 -9.33 -9.63 7.74
C LEU A 374 -8.65 -10.89 8.29
N GLN A 375 -9.09 -11.34 9.46
CA GLN A 375 -8.66 -12.60 10.05
C GLN A 375 -9.87 -13.53 10.24
N GLU A 376 -9.72 -14.77 9.80
CA GLU A 376 -10.75 -15.80 9.86
C GLU A 376 -10.25 -16.99 10.67
N LYS A 377 -11.17 -17.76 11.28
CA LYS A 377 -10.83 -19.05 11.86
C LYS A 377 -10.29 -19.97 10.77
N SER A 378 -9.16 -20.61 11.06
CA SER A 378 -8.91 -21.92 10.49
C SER A 378 -10.05 -22.83 10.96
N ASP A 379 -10.82 -23.41 10.03
CA ASP A 379 -11.78 -24.47 10.32
C ASP A 379 -11.02 -25.67 10.89
N ASN A 380 -10.67 -25.62 12.17
CA ASN A 380 -10.11 -26.74 12.91
C ASN A 380 -11.23 -27.66 13.40
N THR A 381 -12.23 -27.93 12.54
CA THR A 381 -13.08 -29.13 12.70
C THR A 381 -12.31 -30.36 12.17
N ASN A 382 -11.10 -30.57 12.69
CA ASN A 382 -10.27 -31.75 12.45
C ASN A 382 -10.34 -32.73 13.63
N ASP A 383 -11.52 -32.91 14.24
CA ASP A 383 -11.76 -34.00 15.20
C ASP A 383 -12.49 -35.20 14.55
N SER A 384 -12.64 -35.17 13.23
CA SER A 384 -12.95 -36.35 12.42
C SER A 384 -11.71 -36.73 11.62
N GLY A 385 -11.04 -37.83 12.00
CA GLY A 385 -9.81 -38.35 11.39
C GLY A 385 -9.95 -38.86 9.95
N ASP A 386 -10.50 -38.06 9.05
CA ASP A 386 -10.60 -38.31 7.61
C ASP A 386 -9.58 -37.43 6.85
N PRO A 387 -8.52 -37.99 6.24
CA PRO A 387 -7.50 -37.25 5.50
C PRO A 387 -7.99 -36.55 4.21
N GLN A 388 -9.28 -36.57 3.89
CA GLN A 388 -9.85 -36.01 2.66
C GLN A 388 -10.73 -34.75 2.82
N GLN A 389 -10.75 -34.08 3.98
CA GLN A 389 -11.35 -32.74 4.05
C GLN A 389 -10.37 -31.69 3.49
N LYS A 390 -10.52 -31.44 2.18
CA LYS A 390 -9.80 -30.39 1.44
C LYS A 390 -9.99 -29.03 2.11
N ALA A 391 -8.88 -28.35 2.38
CA ALA A 391 -8.88 -26.93 2.69
C ALA A 391 -9.58 -26.17 1.54
N VAL A 392 -10.65 -25.44 1.86
CA VAL A 392 -11.50 -24.80 0.85
C VAL A 392 -10.83 -23.51 0.39
N THR A 393 -10.58 -23.38 -0.91
CA THR A 393 -10.12 -22.13 -1.55
C THR A 393 -11.19 -21.05 -1.37
N LYS A 394 -10.84 -19.91 -0.75
CA LYS A 394 -11.79 -18.84 -0.40
C LYS A 394 -11.74 -17.72 -1.42
N LYS A 395 -12.86 -17.41 -2.07
CA LYS A 395 -12.96 -16.36 -3.10
C LYS A 395 -13.14 -14.99 -2.45
N LEU A 396 -12.31 -14.00 -2.80
CA LEU A 396 -12.29 -12.68 -2.20
C LEU A 396 -13.13 -11.61 -2.95
N ILE A 397 -13.38 -11.73 -4.25
CA ILE A 397 -14.04 -10.66 -5.07
C ILE A 397 -15.40 -11.10 -5.64
N ALA A 398 -16.42 -10.23 -5.50
CA ALA A 398 -17.84 -10.46 -5.86
C ALA A 398 -18.18 -10.43 -7.33
N HIS A 399 -17.66 -9.44 -8.03
CA HIS A 399 -17.98 -9.29 -9.43
C HIS A 399 -17.22 -10.35 -10.22
N SER A 400 -17.82 -10.79 -11.33
CA SER A 400 -17.10 -11.61 -12.31
C SER A 400 -15.87 -10.88 -12.89
N VAL A 401 -15.70 -9.60 -12.54
CA VAL A 401 -14.87 -8.57 -13.17
C VAL A 401 -14.68 -7.38 -12.22
N LEU A 402 -13.44 -7.02 -11.88
CA LEU A 402 -13.07 -5.75 -11.22
C LEU A 402 -12.12 -4.99 -12.17
N PRO A 403 -12.56 -3.88 -12.79
CA PRO A 403 -11.73 -3.16 -13.76
C PRO A 403 -10.54 -2.48 -13.08
N ILE A 404 -9.38 -2.54 -13.72
CA ILE A 404 -8.12 -1.99 -13.21
C ILE A 404 -7.34 -1.23 -14.30
N GLN A 405 -6.55 -0.25 -13.88
CA GLN A 405 -5.68 0.55 -14.75
C GLN A 405 -4.24 0.04 -14.80
N ASP A 406 -3.78 -0.50 -13.67
CA ASP A 406 -2.46 -1.05 -13.51
C ASP A 406 -2.51 -2.20 -12.49
N VAL A 407 -1.53 -3.11 -12.58
CA VAL A 407 -1.30 -4.13 -11.58
C VAL A 407 0.20 -4.38 -11.43
N ASP A 408 0.64 -4.48 -10.19
CA ASP A 408 2.00 -4.79 -9.81
C ASP A 408 2.00 -5.93 -8.79
N PHE A 409 2.80 -6.95 -9.05
CA PHE A 409 2.98 -8.10 -8.16
C PHE A 409 4.27 -8.01 -7.35
N SER A 410 5.08 -6.99 -7.59
CA SER A 410 6.33 -6.78 -6.86
C SER A 410 6.12 -5.93 -5.61
N TRP A 411 7.14 -5.88 -4.78
CA TRP A 411 7.18 -5.02 -3.61
C TRP A 411 8.55 -4.36 -3.50
N GLN A 412 8.59 -3.18 -2.92
CA GLN A 412 9.84 -2.51 -2.63
C GLN A 412 10.28 -2.90 -1.22
N ASP A 413 11.44 -3.57 -1.11
CA ASP A 413 12.02 -3.91 0.19
C ASP A 413 12.28 -2.60 0.95
N PRO A 414 11.65 -2.35 2.11
CA PRO A 414 11.80 -1.10 2.82
C PRO A 414 13.20 -0.97 3.46
N GLY A 415 13.93 -2.07 3.60
CA GLY A 415 15.27 -2.19 4.13
C GLY A 415 16.38 -2.28 3.07
N THR A 416 16.08 -2.51 1.79
CA THR A 416 17.06 -2.43 0.67
C THR A 416 16.63 -1.50 -0.47
N GLY A 417 15.40 -0.99 -0.46
CA GLY A 417 14.80 -0.18 -1.52
C GLY A 417 14.67 -0.92 -2.86
N GLU A 418 15.12 -2.18 -2.93
CA GLU A 418 15.10 -2.99 -4.12
C GLU A 418 13.69 -3.46 -4.38
N ARG A 419 13.31 -3.44 -5.66
CA ARG A 419 12.08 -4.08 -6.09
C ARG A 419 12.31 -5.59 -6.08
N ARG A 420 11.52 -6.30 -5.28
CA ARG A 420 11.57 -7.74 -5.10
C ARG A 420 10.25 -8.35 -5.52
N ILE A 421 10.33 -9.61 -5.91
CA ILE A 421 9.16 -10.43 -6.16
C ILE A 421 8.83 -11.18 -4.87
N PRO A 422 7.55 -11.26 -4.47
CA PRO A 422 7.14 -12.06 -3.33
C PRO A 422 7.60 -13.51 -3.47
N GLU A 423 7.98 -14.12 -2.35
CA GLU A 423 8.41 -15.52 -2.35
C GLU A 423 7.29 -16.43 -2.88
N GLY A 424 7.67 -17.34 -3.77
CA GLY A 424 6.74 -18.27 -4.39
C GLY A 424 5.81 -17.65 -5.44
N PHE A 425 6.08 -16.42 -5.89
CA PHE A 425 5.39 -15.85 -7.05
C PHE A 425 5.57 -16.74 -8.27
N ARG A 426 4.47 -17.06 -8.95
CA ARG A 426 4.45 -17.83 -10.20
C ARG A 426 3.18 -17.55 -10.98
N GLY A 427 3.15 -17.89 -12.26
CA GLY A 427 1.94 -17.70 -13.05
C GLY A 427 2.01 -18.19 -14.47
N THR A 428 0.96 -17.88 -15.23
CA THR A 428 0.84 -18.13 -16.67
C THR A 428 0.24 -16.92 -17.37
N VAL A 429 0.66 -16.70 -18.61
CA VAL A 429 0.08 -15.71 -19.54
C VAL A 429 -0.40 -16.45 -20.78
N ASP A 430 -1.70 -16.40 -21.04
CA ASP A 430 -2.34 -17.01 -22.20
C ASP A 430 -2.90 -15.95 -23.14
N TYR A 431 -2.66 -16.09 -24.45
CA TYR A 431 -3.13 -15.14 -25.45
C TYR A 431 -4.54 -15.50 -25.93
N VAL A 432 -5.51 -14.66 -25.59
CA VAL A 432 -6.88 -14.75 -26.11
C VAL A 432 -6.93 -14.21 -27.55
N SER A 433 -6.19 -13.13 -27.82
CA SER A 433 -5.99 -12.57 -29.14
C SER A 433 -4.59 -11.97 -29.25
N PRO A 434 -3.78 -12.32 -30.27
CA PRO A 434 -4.09 -13.26 -31.36
C PRO A 434 -4.18 -14.72 -30.88
N GLN A 435 -5.06 -15.50 -31.52
CA GLN A 435 -5.26 -16.92 -31.19
C GLN A 435 -4.10 -17.81 -31.67
N GLY A 436 -3.91 -18.93 -30.96
CA GLY A 436 -2.95 -19.98 -31.35
C GLY A 436 -1.50 -19.72 -30.96
N ILE A 437 -1.21 -18.57 -30.35
CA ILE A 437 0.10 -18.28 -29.74
C ILE A 437 0.21 -19.10 -28.45
N PRO A 438 1.28 -19.88 -28.24
CA PRO A 438 1.49 -20.62 -27.00
C PRO A 438 1.55 -19.69 -25.79
N GLY A 439 0.93 -20.09 -24.69
CA GLY A 439 1.04 -19.39 -23.41
C GLY A 439 2.47 -19.42 -22.87
N VAL A 440 2.77 -18.47 -21.99
CA VAL A 440 4.07 -18.30 -21.33
C VAL A 440 3.93 -18.65 -19.86
N MET A 441 4.73 -19.60 -19.38
CA MET A 441 4.85 -19.90 -17.95
C MET A 441 5.80 -18.87 -17.31
N ILE A 442 5.39 -18.30 -16.19
CA ILE A 442 6.23 -17.44 -15.34
C ILE A 442 6.77 -18.30 -14.21
N GLY A 443 8.10 -18.45 -14.18
CA GLY A 443 8.80 -19.28 -13.21
C GLY A 443 8.76 -18.72 -11.79
N GLU A 444 9.13 -19.56 -10.81
CA GLU A 444 9.26 -19.11 -9.43
C GLU A 444 10.30 -17.98 -9.32
N ASN A 445 9.92 -16.89 -8.65
CA ASN A 445 10.74 -15.69 -8.46
C ASN A 445 11.04 -14.88 -9.74
N GLU A 446 10.36 -15.15 -10.84
CA GLU A 446 10.35 -14.25 -12.00
C GLU A 446 9.36 -13.10 -11.77
N PHE A 447 9.61 -11.93 -12.36
CA PHE A 447 8.66 -10.84 -12.31
C PHE A 447 7.62 -10.95 -13.43
N LEU A 448 6.46 -10.33 -13.21
CA LEU A 448 5.49 -10.00 -14.25
C LEU A 448 5.05 -8.55 -14.06
N THR A 449 5.10 -7.76 -15.12
CA THR A 449 4.61 -6.38 -15.17
C THR A 449 3.61 -6.27 -16.30
N VAL A 450 2.43 -5.74 -16.00
CA VAL A 450 1.34 -5.53 -16.95
C VAL A 450 0.85 -4.09 -16.78
N GLU A 451 1.07 -3.26 -17.81
CA GLU A 451 0.77 -1.83 -17.81
C GLU A 451 0.07 -1.43 -19.13
N ASP A 452 -0.32 -0.16 -19.24
CA ASP A 452 -1.10 0.38 -20.37
C ASP A 452 -2.37 -0.45 -20.62
N LEU A 453 -3.13 -0.69 -19.55
CA LEU A 453 -4.28 -1.58 -19.54
C LEU A 453 -5.51 -0.95 -20.20
N ALA A 454 -6.13 -1.67 -21.13
CA ALA A 454 -7.41 -1.32 -21.73
C ALA A 454 -8.41 -2.45 -21.50
N HIS A 455 -9.58 -2.15 -20.93
CA HIS A 455 -10.61 -3.15 -20.59
C HIS A 455 -10.02 -4.36 -19.81
N PHE A 456 -9.12 -4.08 -18.86
CA PHE A 456 -8.42 -5.10 -18.08
C PHE A 456 -9.02 -5.23 -16.69
N GLU A 457 -9.20 -6.47 -16.27
CA GLU A 457 -10.12 -6.80 -15.19
C GLU A 457 -9.55 -7.95 -14.35
N ILE A 458 -9.68 -7.85 -13.03
CA ILE A 458 -9.52 -9.00 -12.14
C ILE A 458 -10.82 -9.82 -12.19
N THR A 459 -10.74 -11.03 -12.71
CA THR A 459 -11.89 -11.92 -12.92
C THR A 459 -12.15 -12.88 -11.76
N SER A 460 -11.08 -13.21 -11.02
CA SER A 460 -11.14 -14.02 -9.82
C SER A 460 -9.97 -13.68 -8.91
N MET A 461 -10.20 -13.81 -7.61
CA MET A 461 -9.17 -13.71 -6.60
C MET A 461 -9.57 -14.60 -5.43
N SER A 462 -8.62 -15.35 -4.90
CA SER A 462 -8.83 -16.21 -3.75
C SER A 462 -7.56 -16.36 -2.92
N VAL A 463 -7.69 -16.84 -1.68
CA VAL A 463 -6.54 -17.26 -0.86
C VAL A 463 -6.44 -18.77 -0.91
N ASP A 464 -5.27 -19.30 -1.25
CA ASP A 464 -4.94 -20.70 -1.05
C ASP A 464 -4.43 -20.92 0.38
N PRO A 465 -5.20 -21.64 1.23
CA PRO A 465 -4.88 -21.80 2.63
C PRO A 465 -3.60 -22.61 2.89
N ASN A 466 -3.10 -23.37 1.91
CA ASN A 466 -1.90 -24.20 2.06
C ASN A 466 -0.62 -23.46 1.67
N SER A 467 -0.69 -22.63 0.63
CA SER A 467 0.45 -21.86 0.15
C SER A 467 0.55 -20.47 0.77
N HIS A 468 -0.50 -20.01 1.47
CA HIS A 468 -0.59 -18.65 2.02
C HIS A 468 -0.43 -17.58 0.93
N GLN A 469 -0.97 -17.87 -0.27
CA GLN A 469 -0.87 -17.00 -1.43
C GLN A 469 -2.25 -16.62 -1.97
N LEU A 470 -2.31 -15.42 -2.54
CA LEU A 470 -3.38 -15.00 -3.43
C LEU A 470 -3.27 -15.78 -4.74
N VAL A 471 -4.38 -16.36 -5.19
CA VAL A 471 -4.56 -16.90 -6.54
C VAL A 471 -5.45 -15.94 -7.29
N VAL A 472 -4.92 -15.31 -8.35
CA VAL A 472 -5.57 -14.21 -9.06
C VAL A 472 -5.63 -14.51 -10.55
N ASP A 473 -6.83 -14.35 -11.12
CA ASP A 473 -7.06 -14.46 -12.55
C ASP A 473 -7.42 -13.09 -13.11
N LEU A 474 -6.66 -12.62 -14.08
CA LEU A 474 -6.88 -11.35 -14.76
C LEU A 474 -7.12 -11.56 -16.26
N LYS A 475 -7.82 -10.62 -16.89
CA LYS A 475 -8.09 -10.66 -18.32
C LYS A 475 -8.25 -9.26 -18.90
N GLY A 476 -7.70 -9.03 -20.09
CA GLY A 476 -7.96 -7.81 -20.86
C GLY A 476 -6.89 -7.53 -21.90
N GLU A 477 -6.89 -6.32 -22.45
CA GLU A 477 -5.89 -5.82 -23.39
C GLU A 477 -4.77 -5.08 -22.64
N ALA A 478 -3.51 -5.41 -22.95
CA ALA A 478 -2.35 -4.82 -22.28
C ALA A 478 -1.36 -4.23 -23.28
N GLY A 479 -1.10 -2.93 -23.19
CA GLY A 479 -0.15 -2.22 -24.04
C GLY A 479 1.32 -2.48 -23.68
N TYR A 480 1.58 -2.98 -22.48
CA TYR A 480 2.93 -3.32 -22.02
C TYR A 480 2.93 -4.55 -21.11
N VAL A 481 3.65 -5.61 -21.53
CA VAL A 481 3.78 -6.84 -20.74
C VAL A 481 5.22 -7.33 -20.75
N LYS A 482 5.83 -7.45 -19.57
CA LYS A 482 7.17 -8.01 -19.41
C LYS A 482 7.22 -9.04 -18.31
N ALA A 483 8.02 -10.08 -18.53
CA ALA A 483 8.31 -11.06 -17.50
C ALA A 483 9.76 -11.57 -17.55
N GLY A 484 10.16 -12.31 -16.53
CA GLY A 484 11.45 -13.00 -16.46
C GLY A 484 12.27 -12.55 -15.26
N THR A 485 13.60 -12.49 -15.41
CA THR A 485 14.50 -12.08 -14.33
C THR A 485 15.06 -10.68 -14.57
N ALA A 486 15.54 -10.01 -13.52
CA ALA A 486 16.14 -8.67 -13.66
C ALA A 486 17.28 -8.62 -14.70
N GLY A 487 18.04 -9.71 -14.85
CA GLY A 487 19.13 -9.81 -15.83
C GLY A 487 18.68 -10.22 -17.24
N ASN A 488 17.47 -10.75 -17.40
CA ASN A 488 16.95 -11.19 -18.69
C ASN A 488 15.43 -10.96 -18.79
N PRO A 489 14.99 -9.69 -18.89
CA PRO A 489 13.58 -9.36 -19.07
C PRO A 489 13.11 -9.66 -20.50
N GLN A 490 11.96 -10.30 -20.64
CA GLN A 490 11.32 -10.61 -21.92
C GLN A 490 10.06 -9.76 -22.12
N ASP A 491 9.94 -9.10 -23.27
CA ASP A 491 8.68 -8.49 -23.73
C ASP A 491 7.76 -9.60 -24.27
N LEU A 492 6.61 -9.78 -23.63
CA LEU A 492 5.65 -10.82 -23.97
C LEU A 492 4.65 -10.37 -25.05
N ARG A 493 4.72 -9.13 -25.54
CA ARG A 493 3.81 -8.69 -26.59
C ARG A 493 4.11 -9.40 -27.91
N PRO A 494 3.11 -10.04 -28.54
CA PRO A 494 3.29 -10.64 -29.84
C PRO A 494 3.57 -9.56 -30.87
N THR A 495 4.27 -9.95 -31.94
CA THR A 495 4.45 -9.10 -33.11
C THR A 495 3.33 -9.32 -34.12
N VAL A 496 3.22 -8.41 -35.08
CA VAL A 496 2.39 -8.64 -36.28
C VAL A 496 2.82 -9.94 -36.99
N PHE A 497 4.12 -10.24 -37.01
CA PHE A 497 4.62 -11.52 -37.55
C PHE A 497 4.08 -12.73 -36.78
N ASP A 498 4.07 -12.68 -35.45
CA ASP A 498 3.54 -13.77 -34.61
C ASP A 498 2.04 -13.96 -34.86
N ALA A 499 1.27 -12.88 -34.94
CA ALA A 499 -0.15 -12.93 -35.26
C ALA A 499 -0.43 -13.61 -36.62
N ILE A 500 0.40 -13.33 -37.63
CA ILE A 500 0.31 -13.99 -38.96
C ILE A 500 0.72 -15.46 -38.85
N ARG A 501 1.86 -15.74 -38.21
CA ARG A 501 2.44 -17.07 -38.08
C ARG A 501 1.50 -18.04 -37.39
N TYR A 502 0.87 -17.61 -36.29
CA TYR A 502 -0.02 -18.45 -35.48
C TYR A 502 -1.49 -18.42 -35.92
N SER A 503 -1.83 -17.59 -36.92
CA SER A 503 -3.17 -17.55 -37.51
C SER A 503 -3.62 -18.93 -38.03
N PRO A 504 -4.90 -19.30 -37.87
CA PRO A 504 -5.48 -20.49 -38.50
C PRO A 504 -5.29 -20.52 -40.02
N LEU A 505 -5.24 -19.35 -40.67
CA LEU A 505 -5.02 -19.25 -42.12
C LEU A 505 -3.65 -19.79 -42.57
N PHE A 506 -2.65 -19.76 -41.69
CA PHE A 506 -1.28 -20.24 -41.96
C PHE A 506 -1.01 -21.64 -41.44
N GLU A 507 -1.99 -22.31 -40.83
CA GLU A 507 -1.86 -23.68 -40.34
C GLU A 507 -1.39 -24.67 -41.43
N PRO A 508 -1.96 -24.69 -42.66
CA PRO A 508 -1.51 -25.63 -43.70
C PRO A 508 -0.04 -25.44 -44.08
N VAL A 509 0.44 -24.20 -44.06
CA VAL A 509 1.83 -23.85 -44.36
C VAL A 509 2.75 -24.29 -43.23
N ARG A 510 2.36 -24.06 -41.96
CA ARG A 510 3.13 -24.50 -40.78
C ARG A 510 3.31 -26.01 -40.74
N THR A 511 2.26 -26.77 -41.01
CA THR A 511 2.32 -28.24 -41.06
C THR A 511 3.24 -28.71 -42.18
N LEU A 512 3.22 -28.05 -43.34
CA LEU A 512 4.06 -28.42 -44.49
C LEU A 512 5.57 -28.24 -44.21
N ILE A 513 5.95 -27.24 -43.40
CA ILE A 513 7.35 -26.90 -43.11
C ILE A 513 7.84 -27.38 -41.74
N GLY A 514 7.04 -28.18 -41.02
CA GLY A 514 7.42 -28.77 -39.74
C GLY A 514 7.55 -27.76 -38.58
N LEU A 515 6.81 -26.64 -38.66
CA LEU A 515 6.77 -25.60 -37.62
C LEU A 515 5.47 -25.66 -36.78
N SER A 516 4.79 -26.82 -36.77
CA SER A 516 3.56 -27.08 -36.02
C SER A 516 3.77 -27.03 -34.51
#